data_AF-A0A7S0JIB4-F1
#
_entry.id   AF-A0A7S0JIB4-F1
#
_cell.length_a   1.000
_cell.length_b   1.000
_cell.length_c   1.000
_cell.angle_alpha   90.00
_cell.angle_beta   90.00
_cell.angle_gamma   90.00
#
_symmetry.space_group_name_H-M   'P 1'
#
loop_
_entity.id
_entity.type
_entity.pdbx_description
1 polymer ?
#
loop_
_entity_poly.entity_id
_entity_poly.type
_entity_poly.pdbx_seq_one_letter_code
_entity_poly.pdbx_strand_id
1 'polypeptide(L)'
;MRFFSALIIIALLLPGRTSMQLPQRLNRKHRRHHLQPAGTPPPPPTCAATVLAPSVLAGITEDHAYEQFFFDAPTRASLLSLLSTYQRPLLLCTPSLAVAADEAGIWPYKLLDCDDRFSFLRAFQYFDLNHPSGLEDYEYDAVLCDPPFANFELSRLRFVLKVLSRSDEACSVPLYLCYNGRREEAVRKEFPQLQRLSDSPLGYESVKSSTQKHIFLYGPK
;
A
#
# COMPACT_ATOMS: atom_id res chain seq x y z
N MET A 1 -38.81 -21.17 46.83
CA MET A 1 -37.61 -21.25 47.69
C MET A 1 -36.47 -20.54 46.99
N ARG A 2 -35.98 -19.47 47.61
CA ARG A 2 -34.87 -18.63 47.12
C ARG A 2 -33.56 -19.32 47.50
N PHE A 3 -32.62 -19.45 46.56
CA PHE A 3 -31.22 -19.68 46.91
C PHE A 3 -30.34 -18.64 46.24
N PHE A 4 -29.57 -18.00 47.10
CA PHE A 4 -28.72 -16.84 46.89
C PHE A 4 -27.50 -17.20 46.02
N SER A 5 -27.16 -16.30 45.09
CA SER A 5 -25.82 -16.20 44.52
C SER A 5 -24.85 -15.70 45.60
N ALA A 6 -23.83 -16.50 45.90
CA ALA A 6 -22.69 -16.08 46.71
C ALA A 6 -21.55 -15.66 45.78
N LEU A 7 -21.24 -14.36 45.87
CA LEU A 7 -20.01 -13.73 45.41
C LEU A 7 -18.81 -14.42 46.08
N ILE A 8 -17.85 -14.92 45.30
CA ILE A 8 -16.50 -15.19 45.79
C ILE A 8 -15.52 -14.38 44.93
N ILE A 9 -15.06 -13.30 45.55
CA ILE A 9 -13.91 -12.50 45.12
C ILE A 9 -12.67 -13.26 45.58
N ILE A 10 -11.90 -13.81 44.65
CA ILE A 10 -10.52 -14.25 44.91
C ILE A 10 -9.59 -13.31 44.15
N ALA A 11 -9.01 -12.37 44.90
CA ALA A 11 -7.88 -11.58 44.47
C ALA A 11 -6.61 -12.45 44.59
N LEU A 12 -6.14 -12.98 43.46
CA LEU A 12 -4.80 -13.58 43.37
C LEU A 12 -3.84 -12.50 42.90
N LEU A 13 -2.98 -12.07 43.83
CA LEU A 13 -1.73 -11.36 43.57
C LEU A 13 -0.85 -12.22 42.64
N LEU A 14 -0.51 -11.68 41.47
CA LEU A 14 0.61 -12.15 40.67
C LEU A 14 1.65 -11.02 40.52
N PRO A 15 2.96 -11.35 40.58
CA PRO A 15 4.04 -10.38 40.68
C PRO A 15 4.45 -9.84 39.31
N GLY A 16 4.94 -8.59 39.31
CA GLY A 16 5.90 -8.08 38.32
C GLY A 16 5.42 -7.95 36.88
N ARG A 17 4.83 -6.80 36.54
CA ARG A 17 4.83 -6.31 35.16
C ARG A 17 6.26 -6.04 34.72
N THR A 18 6.91 -7.01 34.10
CA THR A 18 8.07 -6.74 33.25
C THR A 18 7.55 -6.06 31.99
N SER A 19 7.82 -4.76 31.87
CA SER A 19 7.65 -4.03 30.62
C SER A 19 8.47 -4.71 29.53
N MET A 20 7.82 -5.50 28.68
CA MET A 20 8.41 -5.86 27.38
C MET A 20 8.31 -4.62 26.49
N GLN A 21 9.38 -3.84 26.48
CA GLN A 21 9.61 -2.87 25.42
C GLN A 21 9.65 -3.62 24.08
N LEU A 22 8.71 -3.29 23.19
CA LEU A 22 8.81 -3.63 21.77
C LEU A 22 10.20 -3.20 21.27
N PRO A 23 10.91 -4.02 20.47
CA PRO A 23 12.15 -3.58 19.87
C PRO A 23 11.84 -2.38 18.98
N GLN A 24 12.31 -1.20 19.40
CA GLN A 24 12.31 -0.01 18.57
C GLN A 24 12.96 -0.42 17.24
N ARG A 25 12.21 -0.32 16.14
CA ARG A 25 12.78 -0.48 14.79
C ARG A 25 13.90 0.54 14.66
N LEU A 26 15.14 0.10 14.84
CA LEU A 26 16.32 0.92 14.64
C LEU A 26 16.32 1.39 13.18
N ASN A 27 16.00 2.66 12.99
CA ASN A 27 16.09 3.34 11.72
C ASN A 27 17.48 3.07 11.10
N ARG A 28 17.51 2.76 9.80
CA ARG A 28 18.71 2.38 9.01
C ARG A 28 19.88 3.37 9.18
N LYS A 29 19.61 4.62 9.59
CA LYS A 29 20.61 5.63 9.97
C LYS A 29 21.53 5.21 11.13
N HIS A 30 21.03 4.46 12.11
CA HIS A 30 21.85 4.01 13.24
C HIS A 30 22.90 2.95 12.85
N ARG A 31 22.72 2.21 11.74
CA ARG A 31 23.68 1.20 11.26
C ARG A 31 24.92 1.78 10.56
N ARG A 32 25.01 3.10 10.35
CA ARG A 32 26.13 3.74 9.63
C ARG A 32 27.04 4.60 10.51
N HIS A 33 26.65 4.85 11.76
CA HIS A 33 27.46 5.69 12.66
C HIS A 33 28.75 5.01 13.15
N HIS A 34 28.87 3.69 13.05
CA HIS A 34 30.06 2.94 13.48
C HIS A 34 31.21 2.95 12.45
N LEU A 35 31.02 3.54 11.27
CA LEU A 35 32.01 3.62 10.20
C LEU A 35 32.50 5.04 9.91
N GLN A 36 32.02 6.03 10.67
CA GLN A 36 32.43 7.43 10.50
C GLN A 36 33.46 7.81 11.57
N PRO A 37 34.61 8.39 11.19
CA PRO A 37 35.58 8.91 12.15
C PRO A 37 34.94 9.95 13.06
N ALA A 38 35.29 9.95 14.34
CA ALA A 38 34.81 10.94 15.31
C ALA A 38 35.08 12.36 14.79
N GLY A 39 34.03 13.19 14.72
CA GLY A 39 34.12 14.58 14.25
C GLY A 39 33.65 14.84 12.81
N THR A 40 33.16 13.83 12.08
CA THR A 40 32.53 14.08 10.78
C THR A 40 31.13 14.69 10.96
N PRO A 41 30.82 15.82 10.30
CA PRO A 41 29.46 16.36 10.32
C PRO A 41 28.50 15.35 9.68
N PRO A 42 27.25 15.26 10.17
CA PRO A 42 26.26 14.37 9.59
C PRO A 42 26.08 14.70 8.10
N PRO A 43 25.93 13.69 7.22
CA PRO A 43 25.66 13.97 5.82
C PRO A 43 24.39 14.82 5.71
N PRO A 44 24.35 15.79 4.78
CA PRO A 44 23.16 16.59 4.56
C PRO A 44 21.96 15.66 4.29
N PRO A 45 20.75 16.04 4.71
CA PRO A 45 19.56 15.23 4.47
C PRO A 45 19.48 14.88 2.98
N THR A 46 19.42 13.60 2.68
CA THR A 46 19.25 13.07 1.31
C THR A 46 18.03 13.74 0.68
N CYS A 47 18.27 14.43 -0.44
CA CYS A 47 17.23 15.07 -1.24
C CYS A 47 16.06 14.11 -1.49
N ALA A 48 14.84 14.65 -1.42
CA ALA A 48 13.61 13.95 -1.75
C ALA A 48 13.71 13.23 -3.10
N ALA A 49 12.91 12.16 -3.26
CA ALA A 49 12.84 11.37 -4.49
C ALA A 49 12.54 12.23 -5.74
N THR A 50 11.96 13.42 -5.55
CA THR A 50 11.75 14.45 -6.57
C THR A 50 12.15 15.84 -6.05
N VAL A 51 12.40 16.79 -6.96
CA VAL A 51 12.59 18.23 -6.64
C VAL A 51 11.23 18.95 -6.64
N LEU A 52 10.15 18.20 -6.88
CA LEU A 52 8.80 18.70 -6.93
C LEU A 52 8.25 18.75 -5.51
N ALA A 53 7.42 19.74 -5.21
CA ALA A 53 6.70 19.77 -3.96
C ALA A 53 5.78 18.54 -3.86
N PRO A 54 5.70 17.87 -2.70
CA PRO A 54 4.72 16.83 -2.47
C PRO A 54 3.30 17.34 -2.77
N SER A 55 2.48 16.49 -3.39
CA SER A 55 1.07 16.81 -3.64
C SER A 55 0.24 16.68 -2.36
N VAL A 56 -0.98 17.23 -2.38
CA VAL A 56 -1.97 17.14 -1.30
C VAL A 56 -3.27 16.57 -1.83
N LEU A 57 -3.82 15.59 -1.12
CA LEU A 57 -5.08 14.93 -1.44
C LEU A 57 -5.92 14.84 -0.16
N ALA A 58 -7.15 15.35 -0.19
CA ALA A 58 -8.05 15.34 0.98
C ALA A 58 -7.39 15.88 2.28
N GLY A 59 -6.53 16.89 2.16
CA GLY A 59 -5.78 17.46 3.29
C GLY A 59 -4.54 16.65 3.73
N ILE A 60 -4.23 15.54 3.07
CA ILE A 60 -3.07 14.69 3.35
C ILE A 60 -1.97 15.01 2.33
N THR A 61 -0.80 15.43 2.82
CA THR A 61 0.40 15.58 2.00
C THR A 61 1.06 14.22 1.77
N GLU A 62 1.51 13.98 0.54
CA GLU A 62 2.27 12.77 0.19
C GLU A 62 3.43 12.53 1.14
N ASP A 63 3.59 11.28 1.57
CA ASP A 63 4.79 10.83 2.29
C ASP A 63 5.67 9.97 1.38
N HIS A 64 6.72 10.58 0.83
CA HIS A 64 7.66 9.91 -0.05
C HIS A 64 8.52 8.85 0.66
N ALA A 65 8.50 8.77 2.01
CA ALA A 65 9.09 7.65 2.73
C ALA A 65 8.35 6.33 2.48
N TYR A 66 7.05 6.41 2.15
CA TYR A 66 6.25 5.27 1.68
C TYR A 66 6.27 5.10 0.16
N GLU A 67 7.03 5.93 -0.57
CA GLU A 67 6.93 6.06 -2.03
C GLU A 67 5.51 6.40 -2.49
N GLN A 68 4.77 7.16 -1.68
CA GLN A 68 3.40 7.57 -1.97
C GLN A 68 3.40 8.71 -2.99
N PHE A 69 2.76 8.49 -4.13
CA PHE A 69 2.53 9.50 -5.16
C PHE A 69 1.07 9.43 -5.60
N PHE A 70 0.38 10.57 -5.65
CA PHE A 70 -1.02 10.59 -6.07
C PHE A 70 -1.11 10.67 -7.60
N PHE A 71 -1.89 9.76 -8.21
CA PHE A 71 -2.32 9.86 -9.61
C PHE A 71 -2.85 11.26 -9.94
N ASP A 72 -2.67 11.72 -11.18
CA ASP A 72 -3.30 12.95 -11.66
C ASP A 72 -4.78 12.75 -12.04
N ALA A 73 -5.50 13.85 -12.28
CA ALA A 73 -6.94 13.78 -12.58
C ALA A 73 -7.27 12.92 -13.83
N PRO A 74 -6.59 13.05 -14.99
CA PRO A 74 -6.83 12.18 -16.14
C PRO A 74 -6.62 10.69 -15.86
N THR A 75 -5.59 10.36 -15.09
CA THR A 75 -5.28 8.98 -14.71
C THR A 75 -6.35 8.44 -13.78
N ARG A 76 -6.74 9.19 -12.74
CA ARG A 76 -7.82 8.80 -11.83
C ARG A 76 -9.12 8.54 -12.59
N ALA A 77 -9.51 9.42 -13.51
CA ALA A 77 -10.72 9.24 -14.32
C ALA A 77 -10.67 7.95 -15.15
N SER A 78 -9.54 7.67 -15.78
CA SER A 78 -9.35 6.46 -16.60
C SER A 78 -9.40 5.18 -15.75
N LEU A 79 -8.74 5.19 -14.58
CA LEU A 79 -8.75 4.05 -13.65
C LEU A 79 -10.11 3.85 -13.00
N LEU A 80 -10.85 4.90 -12.65
CA LEU A 80 -12.23 4.80 -12.15
C LEU A 80 -13.17 4.19 -13.20
N SER A 81 -13.02 4.58 -14.47
CA SER A 81 -13.78 3.97 -15.57
C SER A 81 -13.50 2.47 -15.66
N LEU A 82 -12.25 2.06 -15.57
CA LEU A 82 -11.88 0.64 -15.49
C LEU A 82 -12.50 -0.06 -14.28
N LEU A 83 -12.40 0.53 -13.09
CA LEU A 83 -12.98 -0.04 -11.86
C LEU A 83 -14.50 -0.23 -11.95
N SER A 84 -15.21 0.63 -12.69
CA SER A 84 -16.67 0.53 -12.85
C SER A 84 -17.14 -0.75 -13.57
N THR A 85 -16.22 -1.49 -14.19
CA THR A 85 -16.50 -2.81 -14.79
C THR A 85 -16.58 -3.95 -13.77
N TYR A 86 -16.20 -3.69 -12.51
CA TYR A 86 -16.15 -4.64 -11.42
C TYR A 86 -17.15 -4.29 -10.32
N GLN A 87 -17.69 -5.31 -9.64
CA GLN A 87 -18.67 -5.13 -8.59
C GLN A 87 -18.02 -4.79 -7.25
N ARG A 88 -16.86 -5.38 -6.94
CA ARG A 88 -16.20 -5.27 -5.63
C ARG A 88 -14.68 -5.17 -5.79
N PRO A 89 -14.17 -4.13 -6.49
CA PRO A 89 -12.74 -3.98 -6.66
C PRO A 89 -12.01 -3.81 -5.32
N LEU A 90 -10.80 -4.38 -5.25
CA LEU A 90 -9.82 -4.16 -4.20
C LEU A 90 -8.77 -3.15 -4.68
N LEU A 91 -8.64 -2.05 -3.96
CA LEU A 91 -7.65 -1.00 -4.18
C LEU A 91 -6.48 -1.25 -3.23
N LEU A 92 -5.31 -1.61 -3.75
CA LEU A 92 -4.11 -1.91 -2.96
C LEU A 92 -3.07 -0.82 -3.19
N CYS A 93 -2.72 -0.07 -2.14
CA CYS A 93 -1.78 1.06 -2.21
C CYS A 93 -2.23 2.17 -3.17
N THR A 94 -3.53 2.41 -3.31
CA THR A 94 -4.09 3.41 -4.25
C THR A 94 -5.05 4.40 -3.58
N PRO A 95 -4.59 5.15 -2.56
CA PRO A 95 -5.46 6.00 -1.76
C PRO A 95 -6.05 7.16 -2.58
N SER A 96 -5.33 7.69 -3.56
CA SER A 96 -5.88 8.73 -4.47
C SER A 96 -7.03 8.25 -5.32
N LEU A 97 -7.05 6.97 -5.68
CA LEU A 97 -8.16 6.39 -6.43
C LEU A 97 -9.37 6.12 -5.53
N ALA A 98 -9.14 5.71 -4.28
CA ALA A 98 -10.19 5.54 -3.28
C ALA A 98 -10.88 6.87 -2.92
N VAL A 99 -10.09 7.95 -2.71
CA VAL A 99 -10.66 9.30 -2.50
C VAL A 99 -11.53 9.72 -3.69
N ALA A 100 -11.03 9.53 -4.92
CA ALA A 100 -11.79 9.88 -6.11
C ALA A 100 -13.06 9.01 -6.29
N ALA A 101 -13.02 7.73 -5.87
CA ALA A 101 -14.19 6.86 -5.87
C ALA A 101 -15.26 7.33 -4.88
N ASP A 102 -14.87 7.71 -3.66
CA ASP A 102 -15.78 8.27 -2.64
C ASP A 102 -16.41 9.59 -3.13
N GLU A 103 -15.61 10.50 -3.68
CA GLU A 103 -16.09 11.77 -4.24
C GLU A 103 -17.07 11.56 -5.41
N ALA A 104 -16.85 10.52 -6.22
CA ALA A 104 -17.72 10.15 -7.32
C ALA A 104 -18.94 9.30 -6.90
N GLY A 105 -19.06 8.92 -5.61
CA GLY A 105 -20.12 8.03 -5.13
C GLY A 105 -20.03 6.60 -5.67
N ILE A 106 -18.86 6.15 -6.12
CA ILE A 106 -18.62 4.81 -6.66
C ILE A 106 -18.42 3.84 -5.50
N TRP A 107 -19.40 2.96 -5.31
CA TRP A 107 -19.40 1.93 -4.27
C TRP A 107 -20.07 0.65 -4.80
N PRO A 108 -19.65 -0.54 -4.32
CA PRO A 108 -18.68 -0.79 -3.25
C PRO A 108 -17.22 -0.95 -3.74
N TYR A 109 -16.25 -0.68 -2.86
CA TYR A 109 -14.83 -1.03 -3.02
C TYR A 109 -14.17 -1.26 -1.64
N LYS A 110 -12.93 -1.75 -1.62
CA LYS A 110 -12.09 -1.82 -0.40
C LYS A 110 -10.72 -1.21 -0.68
N LEU A 111 -10.23 -0.34 0.21
CA LEU A 111 -8.86 0.18 0.16
C LEU A 111 -7.99 -0.52 1.21
N LEU A 112 -6.85 -1.04 0.78
CA LEU A 112 -5.77 -1.55 1.62
C LEU A 112 -4.54 -0.65 1.46
N ASP A 113 -4.14 0.01 2.55
CA ASP A 113 -2.95 0.86 2.58
C ASP A 113 -2.30 0.85 3.97
N CYS A 114 -1.00 1.14 4.03
CA CYS A 114 -0.25 1.26 5.27
C CYS A 114 -0.35 2.67 5.90
N ASP A 115 -0.83 3.65 5.15
CA ASP A 115 -1.02 5.02 5.61
C ASP A 115 -2.40 5.20 6.29
N ASP A 116 -2.40 5.13 7.61
CA ASP A 116 -3.61 5.23 8.44
C ASP A 116 -4.27 6.62 8.43
N ARG A 117 -3.63 7.64 7.83
CA ARG A 117 -4.23 8.96 7.62
C ARG A 117 -5.45 8.86 6.71
N PHE A 118 -5.57 7.83 5.87
CA PHE A 118 -6.73 7.55 5.02
C PHE A 118 -7.87 6.79 5.73
N SER A 119 -7.77 6.55 7.05
CA SER A 119 -8.80 5.86 7.84
C SER A 119 -10.16 6.58 7.91
N PHE A 120 -10.25 7.83 7.44
CA PHE A 120 -11.53 8.53 7.28
C PHE A 120 -12.39 7.94 6.13
N LEU A 121 -11.79 7.23 5.17
CA LEU A 121 -12.52 6.57 4.10
C LEU A 121 -13.24 5.33 4.65
N ARG A 122 -14.55 5.21 4.40
CA ARG A 122 -15.35 4.08 4.90
C ARG A 122 -14.82 2.72 4.41
N ALA A 123 -14.23 2.69 3.21
CA ALA A 123 -13.68 1.49 2.59
C ALA A 123 -12.25 1.17 3.05
N PHE A 124 -11.62 1.99 3.90
CA PHE A 124 -10.24 1.77 4.32
C PHE A 124 -10.09 0.59 5.28
N GLN A 125 -9.03 -0.17 5.10
CA GLN A 125 -8.50 -1.12 6.06
C GLN A 125 -6.97 -1.01 6.05
N TYR A 126 -6.37 -0.85 7.23
CA TYR A 126 -4.92 -0.83 7.38
C TYR A 126 -4.31 -2.14 6.88
N PHE A 127 -3.22 -2.03 6.10
CA PHE A 127 -2.53 -3.18 5.52
C PHE A 127 -1.04 -2.89 5.32
N ASP A 128 -0.18 -3.73 5.91
CA ASP A 128 1.28 -3.66 5.69
C ASP A 128 1.71 -4.76 4.72
N LEU A 129 2.22 -4.38 3.55
CA LEU A 129 2.77 -5.31 2.55
C LEU A 129 3.91 -6.20 3.10
N ASN A 130 4.60 -5.77 4.17
CA ASN A 130 5.64 -6.56 4.82
C ASN A 130 5.07 -7.64 5.75
N HIS A 131 3.85 -7.47 6.22
CA HIS A 131 3.18 -8.39 7.14
C HIS A 131 1.74 -8.65 6.64
N PRO A 132 1.57 -9.25 5.44
CA PRO A 132 0.25 -9.41 4.84
C PRO A 132 -0.60 -10.39 5.64
N SER A 133 -1.89 -10.07 5.75
CA SER A 133 -2.93 -10.92 6.32
C SER A 133 -4.06 -11.13 5.31
N GLY A 134 -4.84 -12.21 5.46
CA GLY A 134 -6.02 -12.40 4.62
C GLY A 134 -7.13 -11.38 4.95
N LEU A 135 -8.07 -11.19 4.01
CA LEU A 135 -9.29 -10.42 4.25
C LEU A 135 -10.37 -11.34 4.84
N GLU A 136 -10.98 -10.95 5.95
CA GLU A 136 -12.00 -11.76 6.63
C GLU A 136 -13.41 -11.53 6.05
N ASP A 137 -13.77 -10.28 5.75
CA ASP A 137 -15.14 -9.88 5.41
C ASP A 137 -15.26 -9.15 4.06
N TYR A 138 -14.40 -9.45 3.09
CA TYR A 138 -14.47 -8.83 1.78
C TYR A 138 -14.02 -9.77 0.65
N GLU A 139 -14.97 -10.17 -0.19
CA GLU A 139 -14.70 -10.88 -1.43
C GLU A 139 -14.58 -9.88 -2.57
N TYR A 140 -13.41 -9.85 -3.21
CA TYR A 140 -13.11 -8.95 -4.32
C TYR A 140 -13.09 -9.69 -5.65
N ASP A 141 -13.47 -9.01 -6.72
CA ASP A 141 -13.55 -9.54 -8.09
C ASP A 141 -12.51 -8.92 -9.05
N ALA A 142 -11.72 -7.96 -8.57
CA ALA A 142 -10.52 -7.44 -9.20
C ALA A 142 -9.59 -6.80 -8.18
N VAL A 143 -8.32 -6.64 -8.55
CA VAL A 143 -7.32 -5.89 -7.78
C VAL A 143 -6.73 -4.80 -8.66
N LEU A 144 -6.68 -3.56 -8.16
CA LEU A 144 -5.89 -2.49 -8.73
C LEU A 144 -4.80 -2.09 -7.72
N CYS A 145 -3.54 -2.20 -8.12
CA CYS A 145 -2.38 -2.08 -7.26
C CYS A 145 -1.39 -1.04 -7.77
N ASP A 146 -0.93 -0.16 -6.89
CA ASP A 146 0.16 0.80 -7.14
C ASP A 146 1.21 0.71 -6.02
N PRO A 147 2.04 -0.34 -6.02
CA PRO A 147 2.96 -0.61 -4.91
C PRO A 147 4.21 0.29 -5.01
N PRO A 148 4.95 0.48 -3.90
CA PRO A 148 6.27 1.11 -3.92
C PRO A 148 7.19 0.46 -4.97
N PHE A 149 7.90 1.26 -5.78
CA PHE A 149 8.64 0.77 -6.94
C PHE A 149 10.10 0.43 -6.64
N ALA A 150 10.74 1.21 -5.76
CA ALA A 150 12.18 1.16 -5.53
C ALA A 150 12.56 0.19 -4.41
N ASN A 151 11.77 0.13 -3.35
CA ASN A 151 12.09 -0.65 -2.15
C ASN A 151 11.18 -1.86 -1.91
N PHE A 152 10.38 -2.25 -2.90
CA PHE A 152 9.52 -3.43 -2.81
C PHE A 152 9.76 -4.38 -3.99
N GLU A 153 9.88 -5.67 -3.68
CA GLU A 153 10.16 -6.71 -4.67
C GLU A 153 8.88 -7.30 -5.25
N LEU A 154 8.82 -7.50 -6.57
CA LEU A 154 7.65 -8.07 -7.24
C LEU A 154 7.32 -9.50 -6.77
N SER A 155 8.33 -10.30 -6.44
CA SER A 155 8.12 -11.64 -5.87
C SER A 155 7.45 -11.57 -4.49
N ARG A 156 7.76 -10.52 -3.70
CA ARG A 156 7.07 -10.25 -2.43
C ARG A 156 5.64 -9.79 -2.67
N LEU A 157 5.39 -8.93 -3.66
CA LEU A 157 4.04 -8.54 -4.06
C LEU A 157 3.20 -9.75 -4.47
N ARG A 158 3.77 -10.67 -5.25
CA ARG A 158 3.12 -11.93 -5.62
C ARG A 158 2.73 -12.75 -4.39
N PHE A 159 3.61 -12.84 -3.40
CA PHE A 159 3.30 -13.49 -2.12
C PHE A 159 2.17 -12.78 -1.37
N VAL A 160 2.17 -11.44 -1.31
CA VAL A 160 1.07 -10.66 -0.71
C VAL A 160 -0.26 -10.99 -1.36
N LEU A 161 -0.32 -11.04 -2.69
CA LEU A 161 -1.53 -11.34 -3.43
C LEU A 161 -2.03 -12.77 -3.19
N LYS A 162 -1.13 -13.75 -3.02
CA LYS A 162 -1.50 -15.12 -2.56
C LYS A 162 -2.15 -15.13 -1.18
N VAL A 163 -1.62 -14.34 -0.24
CA VAL A 163 -2.18 -14.24 1.11
C VAL A 163 -3.57 -13.60 1.08
N LEU A 164 -3.74 -12.56 0.27
CA LEU A 164 -5.03 -11.89 0.07
C LEU A 164 -6.07 -12.83 -0.58
N SER A 165 -5.67 -13.59 -1.60
CA SER A 165 -6.56 -14.52 -2.31
C SER A 165 -6.89 -15.77 -1.51
N ARG A 166 -6.18 -16.02 -0.39
CA ARG A 166 -6.22 -17.27 0.37
C ARG A 166 -6.02 -18.50 -0.53
N SER A 167 -5.26 -18.33 -1.61
CA SER A 167 -5.04 -19.32 -2.64
C SER A 167 -3.55 -19.47 -2.93
N ASP A 168 -3.18 -20.66 -3.40
CA ASP A 168 -1.84 -20.85 -3.94
C ASP A 168 -1.60 -20.08 -5.24
N GLU A 169 -2.68 -19.65 -5.89
CA GLU A 169 -2.69 -18.77 -7.04
C GLU A 169 -2.68 -17.30 -6.59
N ALA A 170 -1.69 -16.56 -7.06
CA ALA A 170 -1.55 -15.14 -6.76
C ALA A 170 -2.64 -14.27 -7.43
N CYS A 171 -3.29 -14.77 -8.47
CA CYS A 171 -4.31 -14.04 -9.24
C CYS A 171 -5.44 -14.98 -9.67
N SER A 172 -6.41 -15.23 -8.79
CA SER A 172 -7.68 -15.86 -9.17
C SER A 172 -8.67 -14.87 -9.81
N VAL A 173 -8.38 -13.58 -9.70
CA VAL A 173 -9.15 -12.46 -10.26
C VAL A 173 -8.25 -11.56 -11.11
N PRO A 174 -8.81 -10.75 -12.01
CA PRO A 174 -8.06 -9.72 -12.73
C PRO A 174 -7.20 -8.85 -11.81
N LEU A 175 -5.91 -8.76 -12.12
CA LEU A 175 -4.95 -7.86 -11.46
C LEU A 175 -4.56 -6.76 -12.44
N TYR A 176 -4.70 -5.52 -12.00
CA TYR A 176 -4.20 -4.32 -12.64
C TYR A 176 -3.07 -3.75 -11.81
N LEU A 177 -1.87 -3.69 -12.37
CA LEU A 177 -0.66 -3.28 -11.69
C LEU A 177 -0.08 -2.02 -12.35
N CYS A 178 -0.07 -0.93 -11.61
CA CYS A 178 0.67 0.27 -11.98
C CYS A 178 2.15 -0.01 -11.68
N TYR A 179 3.02 0.01 -12.69
CA TYR A 179 4.43 -0.31 -12.48
C TYR A 179 5.39 0.34 -13.46
N ASN A 180 6.66 0.40 -13.05
CA ASN A 180 7.74 0.91 -13.87
C ASN A 180 8.10 -0.09 -14.99
N GLY A 181 7.84 0.30 -16.23
CA GLY A 181 8.13 -0.47 -17.43
C GLY A 181 9.61 -0.66 -17.74
N ARG A 182 10.53 0.03 -17.05
CA ARG A 182 11.96 -0.35 -17.07
C ARG A 182 12.21 -1.70 -16.39
N ARG A 183 11.26 -2.19 -15.59
CA ARG A 183 11.26 -3.51 -14.95
C ARG A 183 10.25 -4.46 -15.58
N GLU A 184 9.82 -4.22 -16.83
CA GLU A 184 8.77 -5.01 -17.48
C GLU A 184 9.09 -6.50 -17.55
N GLU A 185 10.34 -6.89 -17.82
CA GLU A 185 10.74 -8.30 -17.82
C GLU A 185 10.52 -8.95 -16.44
N ALA A 186 10.76 -8.22 -15.36
CA ALA A 186 10.49 -8.69 -14.01
C ALA A 186 8.99 -8.81 -13.73
N VAL A 187 8.17 -7.88 -14.26
CA VAL A 187 6.70 -7.99 -14.20
C VAL A 187 6.24 -9.25 -14.91
N ARG A 188 6.70 -9.49 -16.15
CA ARG A 188 6.34 -10.69 -16.92
C ARG A 188 6.83 -11.99 -16.26
N LYS A 189 7.96 -11.95 -15.57
CA LYS A 189 8.50 -13.11 -14.85
C LYS A 189 7.63 -13.47 -13.63
N GLU A 190 7.29 -12.50 -12.80
CA GLU A 190 6.52 -12.74 -11.57
C GLU A 190 5.01 -12.88 -11.85
N PHE A 191 4.52 -12.22 -12.89
CA PHE A 191 3.11 -12.18 -13.31
C PHE A 191 2.98 -12.47 -14.82
N PRO A 192 3.17 -13.73 -15.27
CA PRO A 192 3.19 -14.09 -16.69
C PRO A 192 1.87 -13.87 -17.44
N GLN A 193 0.77 -13.72 -16.71
CA GLN A 193 -0.56 -13.39 -17.22
C GLN A 193 -0.76 -11.90 -17.51
N LEU A 194 0.16 -11.03 -17.07
CA LEU A 194 0.04 -9.59 -17.29
C LEU A 194 0.70 -9.14 -18.59
N GLN A 195 0.08 -8.14 -19.22
CA GLN A 195 0.63 -7.37 -20.33
C GLN A 195 0.40 -5.88 -20.10
N ARG A 196 1.22 -5.05 -20.74
CA ARG A 196 0.99 -3.60 -20.76
C ARG A 196 -0.31 -3.33 -21.53
N LEU A 197 -1.23 -2.57 -20.94
CA LEU A 197 -2.54 -2.32 -21.55
C LEU A 197 -2.55 -1.13 -22.53
N SER A 198 -1.60 -0.22 -22.39
CA SER A 198 -1.47 0.97 -23.23
C SER A 198 -0.03 1.44 -23.32
N ASP A 199 0.35 2.03 -24.44
CA ASP A 199 1.63 2.72 -24.61
C ASP A 199 1.64 4.12 -23.98
N SER A 200 0.49 4.61 -23.54
CA SER A 200 0.40 5.85 -22.79
C SER A 200 0.78 5.62 -21.32
N PRO A 201 1.73 6.39 -20.77
CA PRO A 201 2.11 6.27 -19.37
C PRO A 201 1.02 6.78 -18.42
N LEU A 202 1.04 6.31 -17.18
CA LEU A 202 0.23 6.82 -16.08
C LEU A 202 0.79 8.16 -15.57
N GLY A 203 -0.12 9.07 -15.26
CA GLY A 203 0.16 10.40 -14.72
C GLY A 203 0.00 10.47 -13.19
N TYR A 204 0.77 11.35 -12.59
CA TYR A 204 0.91 11.58 -11.14
C TYR A 204 1.19 13.07 -10.89
N GLU A 205 0.72 13.60 -9.77
CA GLU A 205 0.77 15.04 -9.48
C GLU A 205 2.21 15.55 -9.23
N SER A 206 3.07 14.75 -8.58
CA SER A 206 4.38 15.18 -8.07
C SER A 206 5.57 14.35 -8.57
N VAL A 207 5.37 13.53 -9.61
CA VAL A 207 6.43 12.72 -10.24
C VAL A 207 6.97 13.45 -11.47
N LYS A 208 8.29 13.51 -11.63
CA LYS A 208 8.92 14.14 -12.82
C LYS A 208 8.49 13.42 -14.10
N SER A 209 8.23 14.16 -15.17
CA SER A 209 7.83 13.60 -16.48
C SER A 209 8.83 12.58 -17.04
N SER A 210 10.14 12.78 -16.77
CA SER A 210 11.19 11.82 -17.14
C SER A 210 11.06 10.45 -16.48
N THR A 211 10.41 10.38 -15.32
CA THR A 211 10.10 9.16 -14.57
C THR A 211 8.73 8.64 -14.98
N GLN A 212 7.70 9.50 -15.04
CA GLN A 212 6.33 9.13 -15.39
C GLN A 212 6.23 8.43 -16.74
N LYS A 213 7.01 8.86 -17.75
CA LYS A 213 7.04 8.23 -19.09
C LYS A 213 7.40 6.73 -19.08
N HIS A 214 7.79 6.19 -17.93
CA HIS A 214 8.11 4.79 -17.74
C HIS A 214 7.13 4.08 -16.80
N ILE A 215 6.06 4.71 -16.34
CA ILE A 215 5.08 4.08 -15.45
C ILE A 215 3.85 3.74 -16.30
N PHE A 216 3.46 2.48 -16.30
CA PHE A 216 2.37 1.98 -17.14
C PHE A 216 1.39 1.14 -16.33
N LEU A 217 0.19 0.99 -16.88
CA LEU A 217 -0.78 0.01 -16.39
C LEU A 217 -0.54 -1.34 -17.05
N TYR A 218 -0.31 -2.35 -16.23
CA TYR A 218 -0.29 -3.76 -16.62
C TYR A 218 -1.62 -4.40 -16.22
N GLY A 219 -2.17 -5.29 -17.04
CA GLY A 219 -3.41 -6.00 -16.76
C GLY A 219 -3.47 -7.35 -17.47
N PRO A 220 -4.58 -8.09 -17.33
CA PRO A 220 -4.73 -9.41 -17.94
C PRO A 220 -4.54 -9.41 -19.47
N LYS A 221 -4.07 -10.55 -19.99
CA LYS A 221 -3.97 -10.82 -21.43
C LYS A 221 -5.32 -10.97 -22.11
#